data_AF-A0A8C6ZWZ7-F1
#
_entry.id   AF-A0A8C6ZWZ7-F1
#
_cell.length_a   1.000
_cell.length_b   1.000
_cell.length_c   1.000
_cell.angle_alpha   90.00
_cell.angle_beta   90.00
_cell.angle_gamma   90.00
#
_symmetry.space_group_name_H-M   'P 1'
#
loop_
_entity.id
_entity.type
_entity.pdbx_description
1 polymer ?
#
loop_
_entity_poly.entity_id
_entity_poly.type
_entity_poly.pdbx_seq_one_letter_code
_entity_poly.pdbx_strand_id
1 'polypeptide(L)'
;LARRKWIREMDETLKMVEWSRTDKLSIELAVFLLACYVLLSFLFLCFNKQIINRALLANRRAIAKLFFNLMKMELKRELSHRLKWQDKVKDWRLLQKNNVLQSFREFMASEEIQNPPAVQQEVENMIENHIFLNERRVEFLQHLGHLLPPTHTKAEMNEWYESLVDLNSSIGKEGNCKTSLDLSFPGRRDLKELAKQNEQNCRELYSYFQEAIALWDVHQLKLSYQEDELKQKLDECRWRQDNFIQVKTSEYGMI
;
A
#
# COMPACT_ATOMS: atom_id res chain seq x y z
N LEU A 1 -43.48 22.09 -21.02
CA LEU A 1 -43.77 22.23 -22.47
C LEU A 1 -45.27 22.15 -22.78
N ALA A 2 -45.96 21.06 -22.45
CA ALA A 2 -47.41 20.90 -22.70
C ALA A 2 -48.28 22.02 -22.10
N ARG A 3 -48.04 22.42 -20.84
CA ARG A 3 -48.85 23.46 -20.18
C ARG A 3 -48.73 24.86 -20.81
N ARG A 4 -47.55 25.25 -21.31
CA ARG A 4 -47.38 26.49 -22.07
C ARG A 4 -48.06 26.45 -23.43
N LYS A 5 -48.16 25.26 -24.03
CA LYS A 5 -48.93 25.07 -25.27
C LYS A 5 -50.42 25.27 -24.96
N TRP A 6 -50.94 24.63 -23.91
CA TRP A 6 -52.33 24.82 -23.49
C TRP A 6 -52.68 26.25 -23.09
N ILE A 7 -51.79 26.97 -22.39
CA ILE A 7 -52.03 28.39 -22.06
C ILE A 7 -52.12 29.25 -23.33
N ARG A 8 -51.32 28.94 -24.37
CA ARG A 8 -51.37 29.64 -25.66
C ARG A 8 -52.62 29.28 -26.46
N GLU A 9 -52.96 28.01 -26.56
CA GLU A 9 -54.19 27.53 -27.22
C GLU A 9 -55.45 28.10 -26.55
N MET A 10 -55.46 28.18 -25.21
CA MET A 10 -56.53 28.82 -24.46
C MET A 10 -56.63 30.33 -24.77
N ASP A 11 -55.50 31.04 -24.88
CA ASP A 11 -55.49 32.46 -25.24
C ASP A 11 -55.97 32.69 -26.68
N GLU A 12 -55.53 31.85 -27.62
CA GLU A 12 -55.98 31.87 -29.01
C GLU A 12 -57.48 31.59 -29.12
N THR A 13 -57.99 30.55 -28.46
CA THR A 13 -59.43 30.23 -28.47
C THR A 13 -60.26 31.33 -27.83
N LEU A 14 -59.82 31.90 -26.70
CA LEU A 14 -60.51 33.04 -26.07
C LEU A 14 -60.53 34.27 -26.98
N LYS A 15 -59.42 34.57 -27.67
CA LYS A 15 -59.37 35.67 -28.66
C LYS A 15 -60.33 35.44 -29.81
N MET A 16 -60.37 34.23 -30.37
CA MET A 16 -61.28 33.89 -31.47
C MET A 16 -62.76 34.03 -31.06
N VAL A 17 -63.12 33.54 -29.88
CA VAL A 17 -64.47 33.69 -29.33
C VAL A 17 -64.82 35.16 -29.11
N GLU A 18 -63.90 35.95 -28.55
CA GLU A 18 -64.11 37.38 -28.32
C GLU A 18 -64.19 38.20 -29.61
N TRP A 19 -63.44 37.84 -30.65
CA TRP A 19 -63.55 38.45 -31.97
C TRP A 19 -64.91 38.13 -32.61
N SER A 20 -65.30 36.86 -32.64
CA SER A 20 -66.62 36.46 -33.17
C SER A 20 -67.77 37.16 -32.44
N ARG A 21 -67.67 37.30 -31.11
CA ARG A 21 -68.64 38.05 -30.31
C ARG A 21 -68.64 39.54 -30.64
N THR A 22 -67.47 40.15 -30.83
CA THR A 22 -67.34 41.57 -31.21
C THR A 22 -67.99 41.82 -32.57
N ASP A 23 -67.78 40.94 -33.54
CA ASP A 23 -68.35 41.07 -34.89
C ASP A 23 -69.88 40.97 -34.85
N LYS A 24 -70.42 39.94 -34.16
CA LYS A 24 -71.87 39.78 -33.98
C LYS A 24 -72.51 40.99 -33.31
N LEU A 25 -71.91 41.48 -32.20
CA LEU A 25 -72.40 42.68 -31.52
C LEU A 25 -72.32 43.92 -32.41
N SER A 26 -71.31 44.04 -33.27
CA SER A 26 -71.17 45.17 -34.18
C SER A 26 -72.28 45.18 -35.24
N ILE A 27 -72.64 44.00 -35.77
CA ILE A 27 -73.72 43.84 -36.74
C ILE A 27 -75.08 44.14 -36.10
N GLU A 28 -75.38 43.54 -34.93
CA GLU A 28 -76.65 43.76 -34.22
C GLU A 28 -76.84 45.23 -33.83
N LEU A 29 -75.78 45.88 -33.33
CA LEU A 29 -75.82 47.31 -33.02
C LEU A 29 -76.01 48.16 -34.28
N ALA A 30 -75.46 47.77 -35.43
CA ALA A 30 -75.66 48.48 -36.69
C ALA A 30 -77.12 48.39 -37.19
N VAL A 31 -77.73 47.20 -37.11
CA VAL A 31 -79.16 47.00 -37.43
C VAL A 31 -80.05 47.81 -36.49
N PHE A 32 -79.76 47.79 -35.19
CA PHE A 32 -80.51 48.55 -34.19
C PHE A 32 -80.36 50.07 -34.36
N LEU A 33 -79.16 50.56 -34.74
CA LEU A 33 -78.92 51.96 -35.10
C LEU A 33 -79.79 52.40 -36.28
N LEU A 34 -79.92 51.57 -37.31
CA LEU A 34 -80.77 51.84 -38.49
C LEU A 34 -82.25 51.94 -38.11
N ALA A 35 -82.73 51.06 -37.23
CA ALA A 35 -84.11 51.08 -36.73
C ALA A 35 -84.40 52.26 -35.78
N CYS A 36 -83.42 52.70 -34.99
CA CYS A 36 -83.55 53.78 -34.02
C CYS A 36 -83.59 55.19 -34.63
N TYR A 37 -83.28 55.37 -35.92
CA TYR A 37 -83.37 56.67 -36.60
C TYR A 37 -84.81 57.24 -36.67
N VAL A 38 -85.83 56.45 -36.29
CA VAL A 38 -87.26 56.81 -36.41
C VAL A 38 -87.89 57.34 -35.10
N LEU A 39 -87.25 57.24 -33.92
CA LEU A 39 -87.84 57.66 -32.62
C LEU A 39 -86.81 58.27 -31.64
N LEU A 40 -87.27 58.89 -30.53
CA LEU A 40 -86.52 59.52 -29.40
C LEU A 40 -85.47 58.61 -28.69
N SER A 41 -85.14 57.48 -29.30
CA SER A 41 -84.33 56.35 -28.82
C SER A 41 -82.80 56.58 -28.90
N PHE A 42 -82.34 57.69 -29.48
CA PHE A 42 -80.91 57.95 -29.73
C PHE A 42 -80.07 58.07 -28.45
N LEU A 43 -80.61 58.70 -27.39
CA LEU A 43 -79.91 58.91 -26.11
C LEU A 43 -79.71 57.59 -25.33
N PHE A 44 -80.73 56.74 -25.30
CA PHE A 44 -80.67 55.40 -24.71
C PHE A 44 -79.66 54.51 -25.46
N LEU A 45 -79.62 54.60 -26.80
CA LEU A 45 -78.69 53.84 -27.62
C LEU A 45 -77.22 54.22 -27.39
N CYS A 46 -76.93 55.52 -27.36
CA CYS A 46 -75.57 56.02 -27.06
C CYS A 46 -75.08 55.53 -25.69
N PHE A 47 -75.96 55.53 -24.68
CA PHE A 47 -75.65 55.05 -23.35
C PHE A 47 -75.36 53.53 -23.34
N ASN A 48 -76.23 52.73 -23.98
CA ASN A 48 -76.04 51.28 -24.08
C ASN A 48 -74.75 50.92 -24.84
N LYS A 49 -74.46 51.60 -25.96
CA LYS A 49 -73.20 51.42 -26.71
C LYS A 49 -71.97 51.72 -25.85
N GLN A 50 -72.03 52.77 -25.03
CA GLN A 50 -70.93 53.11 -24.14
C GLN A 50 -70.70 52.05 -23.06
N ILE A 51 -71.77 51.51 -22.46
CA ILE A 51 -71.69 50.43 -21.46
C ILE A 51 -71.11 49.15 -22.08
N ILE A 52 -71.63 48.73 -23.24
CA ILE A 52 -71.17 47.53 -23.94
C ILE A 52 -69.69 47.66 -24.33
N ASN A 53 -69.27 48.81 -24.87
CA ASN A 53 -67.87 49.07 -25.22
C ASN A 53 -66.95 49.06 -24.01
N ARG A 54 -67.39 49.63 -22.87
CA ARG A 54 -66.63 49.57 -21.61
C ARG A 54 -66.48 48.14 -21.12
N ALA A 55 -67.53 47.32 -21.20
CA ALA A 55 -67.50 45.91 -20.83
C ALA A 55 -66.57 45.09 -21.77
N LEU A 56 -66.64 45.30 -23.09
CA LEU A 56 -65.75 44.67 -24.06
C LEU A 56 -64.28 44.99 -23.78
N LEU A 57 -63.95 46.26 -23.52
CA LEU A 57 -62.59 46.67 -23.18
C LEU A 57 -62.14 46.09 -21.84
N ALA A 58 -63.02 46.04 -20.84
CA ALA A 58 -62.73 45.42 -19.55
C ALA A 58 -62.43 43.91 -19.72
N ASN A 59 -63.22 43.20 -20.53
CA ASN A 59 -63.02 41.79 -20.82
C ASN A 59 -61.69 41.54 -21.55
N ARG A 60 -61.35 42.34 -22.56
CA ARG A 60 -60.05 42.24 -23.25
C ARG A 60 -58.88 42.44 -22.29
N ARG A 61 -58.97 43.42 -21.38
CA ARG A 61 -57.94 43.64 -20.34
C ARG A 61 -57.87 42.47 -19.35
N ALA A 62 -59.01 41.89 -18.97
CA ALA A 62 -59.07 40.75 -18.06
C ALA A 62 -58.43 39.51 -18.69
N ILE A 63 -58.71 39.21 -19.97
CA ILE A 63 -58.10 38.09 -20.71
C ILE A 63 -56.58 38.28 -20.81
N ALA A 64 -56.11 39.47 -21.20
CA ALA A 64 -54.68 39.76 -21.26
C ALA A 64 -53.99 39.59 -19.90
N LYS A 65 -54.63 40.05 -18.81
CA LYS A 65 -54.13 39.90 -17.45
C LYS A 65 -54.08 38.43 -17.00
N LEU A 66 -55.10 37.64 -17.36
CA LEU A 66 -55.13 36.20 -17.08
C LEU A 66 -53.99 35.47 -17.77
N PHE A 67 -53.80 35.71 -19.08
CA PHE A 67 -52.70 35.13 -19.85
C PHE A 67 -51.34 35.46 -19.23
N PHE A 68 -51.11 36.75 -18.94
CA PHE A 68 -49.87 37.21 -18.32
C PHE A 68 -49.62 36.53 -16.97
N ASN A 69 -50.63 36.46 -16.09
CA ASN A 69 -50.49 35.84 -14.78
C ASN A 69 -50.20 34.34 -14.87
N LEU A 70 -50.89 33.63 -15.77
CA LEU A 70 -50.65 32.20 -15.99
C LEU A 70 -49.25 31.94 -16.53
N MET A 71 -48.81 32.72 -17.53
CA MET A 71 -47.45 32.61 -18.08
C MET A 71 -46.38 32.94 -17.04
N LYS A 72 -46.58 34.01 -16.26
CA LYS A 72 -45.66 34.40 -15.17
C LYS A 72 -45.55 33.31 -14.12
N MET A 73 -46.67 32.74 -13.68
CA MET A 73 -46.70 31.63 -12.73
C MET A 73 -46.00 30.39 -13.30
N GLU A 74 -46.25 30.06 -14.57
CA GLU A 74 -45.64 28.91 -15.23
C GLU A 74 -44.11 29.06 -15.34
N LEU A 75 -43.62 30.24 -15.72
CA LEU A 75 -42.18 30.53 -15.78
C LEU A 75 -41.51 30.44 -14.41
N LYS A 76 -42.16 30.96 -13.35
CA LYS A 76 -41.66 30.84 -11.97
C LYS A 76 -41.55 29.38 -11.54
N ARG A 77 -42.57 28.57 -11.85
CA ARG A 77 -42.59 27.14 -11.53
C ARG A 77 -41.46 26.40 -12.24
N GLU A 78 -41.28 26.63 -13.54
CA GLU A 78 -40.20 26.00 -14.30
C GLU A 78 -38.81 26.44 -13.83
N LEU A 79 -38.63 27.70 -13.45
CA LEU A 79 -37.39 28.18 -12.84
C LEU A 79 -37.09 27.43 -11.53
N SER A 80 -38.08 27.31 -10.65
CA SER A 80 -37.94 26.56 -9.39
C SER A 80 -37.56 25.10 -9.64
N HIS A 81 -38.20 24.43 -10.60
CA HIS A 81 -37.85 23.06 -10.98
C HIS A 81 -36.42 22.96 -11.51
N ARG A 82 -35.98 23.90 -12.37
CA ARG A 82 -34.61 23.90 -12.90
C ARG A 82 -33.56 24.09 -11.82
N LEU A 83 -33.79 25.00 -10.87
CA LEU A 83 -32.87 25.19 -9.73
C LEU A 83 -32.80 23.94 -8.86
N LYS A 84 -33.95 23.35 -8.49
CA LYS A 84 -33.99 22.09 -7.74
C LYS A 84 -33.30 20.94 -8.47
N TRP A 85 -33.48 20.84 -9.78
CA TRP A 85 -32.77 19.87 -10.61
C TRP A 85 -31.26 20.10 -10.59
N GLN A 86 -30.83 21.35 -10.73
CA GLN A 86 -29.41 21.69 -10.67
C GLN A 86 -28.78 21.30 -9.33
N ASP A 87 -29.49 21.52 -8.22
CA ASP A 87 -29.03 21.08 -6.89
C ASP A 87 -28.99 19.55 -6.79
N LYS A 88 -30.02 18.86 -7.29
CA LYS A 88 -30.02 17.38 -7.32
C LYS A 88 -28.92 16.79 -8.19
N VAL A 89 -28.55 17.44 -9.28
CA VAL A 89 -27.39 17.03 -10.11
C VAL A 89 -26.08 17.18 -9.32
N LYS A 90 -25.94 18.25 -8.52
CA LYS A 90 -24.76 18.42 -7.65
C LYS A 90 -24.72 17.32 -6.58
N ASP A 91 -25.83 17.07 -5.89
CA ASP A 91 -25.97 16.01 -4.89
C ASP A 91 -25.59 14.65 -5.49
N TRP A 92 -26.11 14.34 -6.68
CA TRP A 92 -25.83 13.07 -7.37
C TRP A 92 -24.35 12.94 -7.74
N ARG A 93 -23.71 13.99 -8.28
CA ARG A 93 -22.27 13.96 -8.59
C ARG A 93 -21.43 13.73 -7.34
N LEU A 94 -21.80 14.36 -6.22
CA LEU A 94 -21.13 14.16 -4.94
C LEU A 94 -21.27 12.71 -4.46
N LEU A 95 -22.48 12.14 -4.54
CA LEU A 95 -22.74 10.75 -4.19
C LEU A 95 -21.91 9.79 -5.04
N GLN A 96 -21.84 10.01 -6.36
CA GLN A 96 -21.02 9.20 -7.26
C GLN A 96 -19.54 9.25 -6.88
N LYS A 97 -19.00 10.46 -6.64
CA LYS A 97 -17.62 10.62 -6.16
C LYS A 97 -17.39 9.86 -4.85
N ASN A 98 -18.31 9.99 -3.89
CA ASN A 98 -18.18 9.35 -2.59
C ASN A 98 -18.24 7.82 -2.70
N ASN A 99 -19.11 7.28 -3.56
CA ASN A 99 -19.16 5.84 -3.82
C ASN A 99 -17.84 5.33 -4.38
N VAL A 100 -17.27 6.00 -5.39
CA VAL A 100 -15.96 5.62 -5.95
C VAL A 100 -14.87 5.67 -4.88
N LEU A 101 -14.83 6.73 -4.06
CA LEU A 101 -13.86 6.85 -2.97
C LEU A 101 -14.03 5.77 -1.90
N GLN A 102 -15.27 5.37 -1.62
CA GLN A 102 -15.57 4.33 -0.65
C GLN A 102 -15.13 2.96 -1.17
N SER A 103 -15.49 2.61 -2.40
CA SER A 103 -15.02 1.38 -3.05
C SER A 103 -13.50 1.33 -3.14
N PHE A 104 -12.85 2.46 -3.43
CA PHE A 104 -11.39 2.55 -3.42
C PHE A 104 -10.81 2.36 -2.00
N ARG A 105 -11.43 2.93 -0.97
CA ARG A 105 -11.02 2.71 0.42
C ARG A 105 -11.15 1.24 0.82
N GLU A 106 -12.25 0.60 0.48
CA GLU A 106 -12.48 -0.83 0.74
C GLU A 106 -11.46 -1.69 0.01
N PHE A 107 -11.16 -1.36 -1.25
CA PHE A 107 -10.08 -1.99 -2.00
C PHE A 107 -8.73 -1.83 -1.29
N MET A 108 -8.34 -0.62 -0.90
CA MET A 108 -7.08 -0.37 -0.18
C MET A 108 -7.03 -1.05 1.20
N ALA A 109 -8.18 -1.29 1.83
CA ALA A 109 -8.31 -2.01 3.09
C ALA A 109 -8.40 -3.53 2.91
N SER A 110 -8.40 -4.04 1.68
CA SER A 110 -8.39 -5.48 1.43
C SER A 110 -7.12 -6.12 1.97
N GLU A 111 -7.26 -7.32 2.53
CA GLU A 111 -6.18 -8.07 3.13
C GLU A 111 -5.06 -8.36 2.11
N GLU A 112 -5.43 -8.58 0.85
CA GLU A 112 -4.51 -8.82 -0.26
C GLU A 112 -3.55 -7.64 -0.52
N ILE A 113 -3.97 -6.41 -0.20
CA ILE A 113 -3.19 -5.19 -0.37
C ILE A 113 -2.48 -4.79 0.92
N GLN A 114 -3.16 -4.92 2.07
CA GLN A 114 -2.59 -4.61 3.38
C GLN A 114 -1.50 -5.61 3.78
N ASN A 115 -1.77 -6.90 3.57
CA ASN A 115 -0.89 -8.02 3.92
C ASN A 115 -0.71 -8.94 2.70
N PRO A 116 0.09 -8.53 1.71
CA PRO A 116 0.29 -9.33 0.50
C PRO A 116 0.90 -10.70 0.86
N PRO A 117 0.24 -11.83 0.51
CA PRO A 117 0.68 -13.15 0.92
C PRO A 117 2.07 -13.50 0.38
N ALA A 118 2.44 -12.98 -0.80
CA ALA A 118 3.77 -13.15 -1.36
C ALA A 118 4.88 -12.49 -0.50
N VAL A 119 4.60 -11.33 0.10
CA VAL A 119 5.54 -10.65 0.99
C VAL A 119 5.63 -11.40 2.31
N GLN A 120 4.51 -11.88 2.83
CA GLN A 120 4.48 -12.67 4.06
C GLN A 120 5.25 -13.98 3.89
N GLN A 121 5.03 -14.71 2.79
CA GLN A 121 5.76 -15.93 2.46
C GLN A 121 7.27 -15.67 2.31
N GLU A 122 7.66 -14.55 1.69
CA GLU A 122 9.07 -14.19 1.56
C GLU A 122 9.71 -13.85 2.92
N VAL A 123 8.96 -13.23 3.83
CA VAL A 123 9.41 -12.98 5.21
C VAL A 123 9.54 -14.28 5.99
N GLU A 124 8.57 -15.19 5.88
CA GLU A 124 8.61 -16.52 6.51
C GLU A 124 9.82 -17.34 6.00
N ASN A 125 10.01 -17.42 4.68
CA ASN A 125 11.18 -18.06 4.06
C ASN A 125 12.50 -17.44 4.56
N MET A 126 12.56 -16.12 4.72
CA MET A 126 13.75 -15.43 5.22
C MET A 126 14.02 -15.76 6.71
N ILE A 127 12.98 -15.86 7.53
CA ILE A 127 13.11 -16.27 8.93
C ILE A 127 13.62 -17.71 9.02
N GLU A 128 13.05 -18.63 8.25
CA GLU A 128 13.47 -20.03 8.20
C GLU A 128 14.94 -20.18 7.76
N ASN A 129 15.34 -19.49 6.69
CA ASN A 129 16.72 -19.49 6.23
C ASN A 129 17.68 -18.94 7.30
N HIS A 130 17.30 -17.85 7.97
CA HIS A 130 18.12 -17.27 9.03
C HIS A 130 18.25 -18.21 10.24
N ILE A 131 17.18 -18.90 10.62
CA ILE A 131 17.22 -19.92 11.68
C ILE A 131 18.19 -21.04 11.27
N PHE A 132 18.04 -21.58 10.07
CA PHE A 132 18.90 -22.64 9.54
C PHE A 132 20.39 -22.26 9.52
N LEU A 133 20.72 -21.06 9.04
CA LEU A 133 22.10 -20.58 9.03
C LEU A 133 22.65 -20.40 10.45
N ASN A 134 21.81 -19.96 11.39
CA ASN A 134 22.22 -19.80 12.77
C ASN A 134 22.41 -21.15 13.49
N GLU A 135 21.57 -22.14 13.22
CA GLU A 135 21.75 -23.52 13.72
C GLU A 135 23.08 -24.11 13.24
N ARG A 136 23.37 -24.01 11.94
CA ARG A 136 24.68 -24.43 11.39
C ARG A 136 25.84 -23.72 12.07
N ARG A 137 25.71 -22.42 12.34
CA ARG A 137 26.75 -21.65 13.05
C ARG A 137 26.97 -22.18 14.47
N VAL A 138 25.90 -22.51 15.18
CA VAL A 138 25.99 -23.10 16.54
C VAL A 138 26.66 -24.47 16.49
N GLU A 139 26.32 -25.31 15.53
CA GLU A 139 26.97 -26.62 15.33
C GLU A 139 28.49 -26.46 15.11
N PHE A 140 28.90 -25.50 14.26
CA PHE A 140 30.32 -25.21 14.05
C PHE A 140 31.05 -24.77 15.32
N LEU A 141 30.40 -23.93 16.15
CA LEU A 141 30.96 -23.47 17.41
C LEU A 141 31.01 -24.59 18.47
N GLN A 142 30.02 -25.47 18.51
CA GLN A 142 30.03 -26.65 19.37
C GLN A 142 31.15 -27.62 19.00
N HIS A 143 31.36 -27.85 17.69
CA HIS A 143 32.48 -28.65 17.21
C HIS A 143 33.83 -28.09 17.70
N LEU A 144 34.03 -26.77 17.70
CA LEU A 144 35.24 -26.13 18.24
C LEU A 144 35.44 -26.42 19.73
N GLY A 145 34.36 -26.43 20.52
CA GLY A 145 34.42 -26.78 21.94
C GLY A 145 34.93 -28.20 22.21
N HIS A 146 34.86 -29.08 21.21
CA HIS A 146 35.39 -30.44 21.27
C HIS A 146 36.81 -30.58 20.69
N LEU A 147 37.31 -29.58 19.96
CA LEU A 147 38.68 -29.55 19.46
C LEU A 147 39.63 -29.21 20.62
N LEU A 148 40.21 -30.24 21.23
CA LEU A 148 41.27 -30.08 22.23
C LEU A 148 42.63 -30.00 21.53
N PRO A 149 43.50 -29.02 21.85
CA PRO A 149 44.93 -29.19 21.64
C PRO A 149 45.37 -30.34 22.57
N PRO A 150 45.73 -31.54 22.07
CA PRO A 150 46.76 -31.79 21.06
C PRO A 150 46.36 -32.74 19.89
N THR A 151 45.07 -32.94 19.61
CA THR A 151 44.62 -33.95 18.62
C THR A 151 44.49 -33.44 17.18
N HIS A 152 44.54 -32.13 16.95
CA HIS A 152 44.19 -31.52 15.65
C HIS A 152 45.34 -30.80 14.97
N THR A 153 45.39 -30.91 13.64
CA THR A 153 46.43 -30.31 12.80
C THR A 153 46.12 -28.86 12.42
N LYS A 154 47.15 -28.07 12.15
CA LYS A 154 47.03 -26.67 11.70
C LYS A 154 46.18 -26.50 10.42
N ALA A 155 46.16 -27.52 9.56
CA ALA A 155 45.36 -27.52 8.34
C ALA A 155 43.85 -27.60 8.64
N GLU A 156 43.46 -28.47 9.58
CA GLU A 156 42.06 -28.63 10.02
C GLU A 156 41.50 -27.34 10.64
N MET A 157 42.30 -26.61 11.44
CA MET A 157 41.87 -25.33 12.01
C MET A 157 41.71 -24.22 10.96
N ASN A 158 42.56 -24.20 9.93
CA ASN A 158 42.46 -23.22 8.85
C ASN A 158 41.22 -23.47 7.99
N GLU A 159 40.98 -24.73 7.60
CA GLU A 159 39.79 -25.10 6.82
C GLU A 159 38.48 -24.77 7.56
N TRP A 160 38.48 -24.97 8.88
CA TRP A 160 37.36 -24.59 9.74
C TRP A 160 37.14 -23.06 9.77
N TYR A 161 38.21 -22.28 9.94
CA TYR A 161 38.12 -20.82 10.00
C TYR A 161 37.58 -20.24 8.69
N GLU A 162 38.06 -20.72 7.55
CA GLU A 162 37.56 -20.32 6.23
C GLU A 162 36.07 -20.66 6.07
N SER A 163 35.66 -21.87 6.48
CA SER A 163 34.25 -22.30 6.45
C SER A 163 33.33 -21.42 7.30
N LEU A 164 33.82 -20.97 8.47
CA LEU A 164 33.08 -20.07 9.36
C LEU A 164 32.98 -18.65 8.78
N VAL A 165 34.06 -18.14 8.18
CA VAL A 165 34.09 -16.82 7.52
C VAL A 165 33.12 -16.80 6.34
N ASP A 166 33.06 -17.87 5.54
CA ASP A 166 32.11 -18.01 4.44
C ASP A 166 30.65 -18.08 4.93
N LEU A 167 30.39 -18.79 6.03
CA LEU A 167 29.06 -18.86 6.63
C LEU A 167 28.62 -17.51 7.20
N ASN A 168 29.49 -16.81 7.93
CA ASN A 168 29.22 -15.46 8.43
C ASN A 168 29.03 -14.44 7.28
N SER A 169 29.79 -14.59 6.19
CA SER A 169 29.62 -13.77 4.99
C SER A 169 28.28 -14.01 4.29
N SER A 170 27.78 -15.25 4.31
CA SER A 170 26.48 -15.61 3.75
C SER A 170 25.32 -15.00 4.55
N ILE A 171 25.40 -15.02 5.88
CA ILE A 171 24.46 -14.34 6.79
C ILE A 171 24.49 -12.81 6.55
N GLY A 172 25.69 -12.24 6.35
CA GLY A 172 25.85 -10.81 6.06
C GLY A 172 25.26 -10.37 4.71
N LYS A 173 25.32 -11.23 3.69
CA LYS A 173 24.75 -10.97 2.36
C LYS A 173 23.22 -11.05 2.35
N GLU A 174 22.62 -12.02 3.05
CA GLU A 174 21.16 -12.08 3.21
C GLU A 174 20.60 -10.82 3.92
N GLY A 175 21.33 -10.29 4.91
CA GLY A 175 20.96 -9.04 5.58
C GLY A 175 21.03 -7.78 4.71
N ASN A 176 21.76 -7.81 3.59
CA ASN A 176 21.98 -6.64 2.71
C ASN A 176 21.18 -6.71 1.38
N CYS A 177 20.73 -7.89 0.95
CA CYS A 177 20.11 -8.07 -0.37
C CYS A 177 18.66 -7.56 -0.53
N LYS A 178 18.03 -6.94 0.48
CA LYS A 178 16.68 -6.34 0.34
C LYS A 178 16.53 -5.00 1.09
N THR A 179 17.33 -4.00 0.72
CA THR A 179 17.20 -2.57 1.14
C THR A 179 15.98 -1.83 0.57
N SER A 180 14.93 -2.52 0.13
CA SER A 180 13.66 -1.89 -0.31
C SER A 180 12.55 -1.95 0.74
N LEU A 181 12.79 -2.59 1.90
CA LEU A 181 11.82 -2.71 3.01
C LEU A 181 12.46 -2.35 4.36
N ASP A 182 13.17 -1.23 4.42
CA ASP A 182 14.09 -0.91 5.51
C ASP A 182 13.50 -0.06 6.66
N LEU A 183 12.17 -0.07 6.86
CA LEU A 183 11.55 0.86 7.82
C LEU A 183 10.64 0.27 8.90
N SER A 184 10.57 -1.05 9.14
CA SER A 184 9.62 -1.53 10.17
C SER A 184 9.99 -2.72 11.05
N PHE A 185 11.23 -3.23 11.04
CA PHE A 185 11.62 -4.32 11.96
C PHE A 185 12.64 -3.85 13.02
N PRO A 186 12.20 -3.62 14.28
CA PRO A 186 13.07 -3.19 15.38
C PRO A 186 14.27 -4.12 15.64
N GLY A 187 14.14 -5.42 15.37
CA GLY A 187 15.18 -6.41 15.67
C GLY A 187 16.33 -6.53 14.64
N ARG A 188 16.27 -5.87 13.48
CA ARG A 188 17.31 -6.01 12.44
C ARG A 188 18.64 -5.32 12.83
N ARG A 189 18.58 -4.22 13.58
CA ARG A 189 19.80 -3.53 14.05
C ARG A 189 20.56 -4.39 15.06
N ASP A 190 19.83 -4.96 16.00
CA ASP A 190 20.39 -5.79 17.07
C ASP A 190 21.07 -7.05 16.51
N LEU A 191 20.47 -7.68 15.49
CA LEU A 191 21.05 -8.83 14.79
C LEU A 191 22.35 -8.49 14.06
N LYS A 192 22.44 -7.32 13.42
CA LYS A 192 23.64 -6.87 12.71
C LYS A 192 24.79 -6.57 13.67
N GLU A 193 24.49 -5.97 14.82
CA GLU A 193 25.48 -5.73 15.88
C GLU A 193 25.95 -7.04 16.50
N LEU A 194 25.03 -7.99 16.75
CA LEU A 194 25.36 -9.31 17.26
C LEU A 194 26.25 -10.11 16.29
N ALA A 195 25.98 -10.04 14.98
CA ALA A 195 26.81 -10.70 13.97
C ALA A 195 28.25 -10.15 13.94
N LYS A 196 28.41 -8.82 14.04
CA LYS A 196 29.73 -8.17 14.11
C LYS A 196 30.50 -8.57 15.36
N GLN A 197 29.84 -8.56 16.52
CA GLN A 197 30.47 -8.98 17.77
C GLN A 197 30.91 -10.44 17.70
N ASN A 198 30.09 -11.31 17.11
CA ASN A 198 30.42 -12.72 16.96
C ASN A 198 31.62 -12.94 16.03
N GLU A 199 31.68 -12.22 14.90
CA GLU A 199 32.82 -12.28 13.98
C GLU A 199 34.13 -11.88 14.67
N GLN A 200 34.07 -10.85 15.53
CA GLN A 200 35.20 -10.41 16.33
C GLN A 200 35.64 -11.47 17.34
N ASN A 201 34.70 -12.07 18.08
CA ASN A 201 35.01 -13.13 19.04
C ASN A 201 35.66 -14.35 18.35
N CYS A 202 35.19 -14.72 17.15
CA CYS A 202 35.76 -15.83 16.38
C CYS A 202 37.19 -15.54 15.91
N ARG A 203 37.49 -14.30 15.52
CA ARG A 203 38.86 -13.86 15.19
C ARG A 203 39.81 -14.00 16.38
N GLU A 204 39.36 -13.57 17.56
CA GLU A 204 40.16 -13.64 18.78
C GLU A 204 40.45 -15.09 19.20
N LEU A 205 39.44 -15.96 19.15
CA LEU A 205 39.61 -17.40 19.41
C LEU A 205 40.59 -18.05 18.43
N TYR A 206 40.49 -17.72 17.14
CA TYR A 206 41.42 -18.23 16.12
C TYR A 206 42.87 -17.82 16.41
N SER A 207 43.10 -16.55 16.77
CA SER A 207 44.44 -16.07 17.16
C SER A 207 45.00 -16.85 18.35
N TYR A 208 44.17 -17.05 19.38
CA TYR A 208 44.56 -17.82 20.56
C TYR A 208 44.97 -19.26 20.21
N PHE A 209 44.16 -19.96 19.40
CA PHE A 209 44.47 -21.33 19.00
C PHE A 209 45.70 -21.42 18.09
N GLN A 210 45.89 -20.46 17.18
CA GLN A 210 47.12 -20.40 16.37
C GLN A 210 48.38 -20.29 17.21
N GLU A 211 48.35 -19.41 18.22
CA GLU A 211 49.47 -19.24 19.16
C GLU A 211 49.71 -20.52 19.98
N ALA A 212 48.64 -21.14 20.48
CA ALA A 212 48.72 -22.39 21.24
C ALA A 212 49.29 -23.54 20.41
N ILE A 213 48.88 -23.70 19.14
CA ILE A 213 49.45 -24.70 18.22
C ILE A 213 50.93 -24.41 17.97
N ALA A 214 51.30 -23.17 17.69
CA ALA A 214 52.70 -22.82 17.41
C ALA A 214 53.61 -23.14 18.61
N LEU A 215 53.14 -22.86 19.82
CA LEU A 215 53.83 -23.24 21.06
C LEU A 215 53.92 -24.76 21.23
N TRP A 216 52.85 -25.49 20.91
CA TRP A 216 52.82 -26.94 20.96
C TRP A 216 53.81 -27.58 19.99
N ASP A 217 53.87 -27.11 18.74
CA ASP A 217 54.80 -27.60 17.72
C ASP A 217 56.25 -27.45 18.17
N VAL A 218 56.58 -26.29 18.78
CA VAL A 218 57.92 -26.04 19.34
C VAL A 218 58.21 -26.99 20.51
N HIS A 219 57.25 -27.20 21.41
CA HIS A 219 57.40 -28.10 22.53
C HIS A 219 57.56 -29.56 22.08
N GLN A 220 56.78 -29.99 21.09
CA GLN A 220 56.83 -31.34 20.54
C GLN A 220 58.16 -31.63 19.84
N LEU A 221 58.70 -30.65 19.09
CA LEU A 221 60.02 -30.74 18.49
C LEU A 221 61.12 -30.85 19.57
N LYS A 222 60.99 -30.08 20.65
CA LYS A 222 61.93 -30.11 21.79
C LYS A 222 61.85 -31.44 22.55
N LEU A 223 60.65 -31.98 22.77
CA LEU A 223 60.46 -33.30 23.37
C LEU A 223 61.08 -34.40 22.51
N SER A 224 60.84 -34.37 21.20
CA SER A 224 61.46 -35.32 20.26
C SER A 224 62.99 -35.28 20.36
N TYR A 225 63.59 -34.08 20.39
CA TYR A 225 65.03 -33.93 20.55
C TYR A 225 65.53 -34.54 21.88
N GLN A 226 64.83 -34.29 22.98
CA GLN A 226 65.19 -34.86 24.29
C GLN A 226 65.02 -36.38 24.34
N GLU A 227 63.99 -36.93 23.69
CA GLU A 227 63.81 -38.37 23.55
C GLU A 227 64.94 -39.01 22.76
N ASP A 228 65.37 -38.38 21.67
CA ASP A 228 66.49 -38.86 20.85
C ASP A 228 67.82 -38.79 21.60
N GLU A 229 68.07 -37.72 22.37
CA GLU A 229 69.25 -37.60 23.23
C GLU A 229 69.26 -38.69 24.33
N LEU A 230 68.11 -38.96 24.95
CA LEU A 230 67.97 -40.02 25.94
C LEU A 230 68.15 -41.41 25.34
N LYS A 231 67.61 -41.68 24.15
CA LYS A 231 67.86 -42.93 23.41
C LYS A 231 69.34 -43.11 23.13
N GLN A 232 70.02 -42.08 22.65
CA GLN A 232 71.46 -42.13 22.40
C GLN A 232 72.26 -42.45 23.68
N LYS A 233 71.95 -41.79 24.81
CA LYS A 233 72.61 -42.08 26.10
C LYS A 233 72.32 -43.50 26.60
N LEU A 234 71.09 -43.99 26.40
CA LEU A 234 70.71 -45.35 26.75
C LEU A 234 71.51 -46.37 25.93
N ASP A 235 71.62 -46.14 24.61
CA ASP A 235 72.37 -46.99 23.70
C ASP A 235 73.87 -46.98 24.03
N GLU A 236 74.44 -45.81 24.38
CA GLU A 236 75.81 -45.71 24.89
C GLU A 236 76.00 -46.51 26.19
N CYS A 237 75.07 -46.39 27.15
CA CYS A 237 75.15 -47.14 28.41
C CYS A 237 75.08 -48.65 28.18
N ARG A 238 74.19 -49.11 27.30
CA ARG A 238 74.10 -50.52 26.89
C ARG A 238 75.41 -50.98 26.27
N TRP A 239 75.96 -50.21 25.32
CA TRP A 239 77.23 -50.53 24.67
C TRP A 239 78.40 -50.62 25.67
N ARG A 240 78.48 -49.69 26.64
CA ARG A 240 79.51 -49.73 27.70
C ARG A 240 79.36 -50.97 28.58
N GLN A 241 78.14 -51.34 28.93
CA GLN A 241 77.87 -52.52 29.74
C GLN A 241 78.21 -53.81 29.00
N ASP A 242 77.83 -53.92 27.72
CA ASP A 242 78.19 -55.07 26.88
C ASP A 242 79.70 -55.23 26.72
N ASN A 243 80.43 -54.12 26.53
CA ASN A 243 81.90 -54.13 26.50
C ASN A 243 82.52 -54.49 27.85
N PHE A 244 82.01 -53.95 28.97
CA PHE A 244 82.51 -54.29 30.30
C PHE A 244 82.30 -55.77 30.62
N ILE A 245 81.14 -56.32 30.25
CA ILE A 245 80.85 -57.75 30.34
C ILE A 245 81.85 -58.55 29.51
N GLN A 246 82.09 -58.17 28.24
CA GLN A 246 83.11 -58.81 27.39
C GLN A 246 84.51 -58.80 28.04
N VAL A 247 84.97 -57.63 28.52
CA VAL A 247 86.30 -57.49 29.15
C VAL A 247 86.42 -58.33 30.42
N LYS A 248 85.37 -58.35 31.26
CA LYS A 248 85.34 -59.17 32.49
C LYS A 248 85.30 -60.67 32.21
N THR A 249 84.59 -61.10 31.16
CA THR A 249 84.63 -62.49 30.70
C THR A 249 86.02 -62.90 30.19
N SER A 250 86.79 -61.98 29.59
CA SER A 250 88.18 -62.24 29.19
C SER A 250 89.21 -62.15 30.34
N GLU A 251 88.99 -61.34 31.38
CA GLU A 251 89.91 -61.19 32.53
C GLU A 251 89.78 -62.31 33.59
N TYR A 252 88.56 -62.79 33.87
CA TYR A 252 88.32 -63.83 34.90
C TYR A 252 88.37 -65.27 34.37
N GLY A 253 88.77 -65.44 33.12
CA GLY A 253 89.04 -66.74 32.51
C GLY A 253 87.80 -67.42 31.95
N MET A 254 87.79 -67.58 30.63
CA MET A 254 87.84 -68.93 30.04
C MET A 254 88.48 -68.84 28.66
N ILE A 255 89.28 -69.88 28.38
CA ILE A 255 89.65 -70.42 27.07
C ILE A 255 88.51 -70.25 26.05
#